data_AF-A0A183TM47-F1
#
_entry.id   AF-A0A183TM47-F1
#
_cell.length_a   1.000
_cell.length_b   1.000
_cell.length_c   1.000
_cell.angle_alpha   90.00
_cell.angle_beta   90.00
_cell.angle_gamma   90.00
#
_symmetry.space_group_name_H-M   'P 1'
#
loop_
_entity.id
_entity.type
_entity.pdbx_description
1 polymer ?
#
loop_
_entity_poly.entity_id
_entity_poly.type
_entity_poly.pdbx_seq_one_letter_code
_entity_poly.pdbx_strand_id
1 'polypeptide(L)'
;MYYRPASRRLLLLAALVLSTHLLLFLLLREDPRVELYASSEELRALEINSSTYAYRAARFNTYIENEPYRSGPGEHGRGVHLKLSEDKMNELINNDGYNSIACSQIALDRSLGNRPAPDYPDQLPTTSVIIIFTDEPVRLILRTVFSVVNRSPPKLLKEVILLDDGSKSESLLSPLDDFVSKTWPDGVVRVVRLPNRVGLIRARIEGAKVATGEVLVFLDAHCEATFMWLEPLLARIKEKPNAVVCPAISNIDRFTLTFLRSDVTHTEDGYLKMRVGSFSWDGFFMFEQPKRSVVVNRRRQSDPLESVTMAGGLFAMRRDYFFALGAYDEAMEIWGGENLELSFRIWQCGGSLEFSPCSTVGHVYRSNHPYKFPSSKDFHGINTVRMVEVWMDEYKELFYLARQDLQVCFCHFCSSPYFSTLSWVVYLTIRVLA
;
A
#
# COMPACT_ATOMS: atom_id res chain seq x y z
N MET A 1 40.37 -21.30 54.79
CA MET A 1 39.52 -21.16 53.58
C MET A 1 38.35 -22.12 53.72
N TYR A 2 37.15 -21.62 54.04
CA TYR A 2 35.90 -22.41 54.00
C TYR A 2 35.02 -21.80 52.92
N TYR A 3 34.95 -22.45 51.75
CA TYR A 3 33.98 -22.11 50.71
C TYR A 3 32.62 -22.66 51.17
N ARG A 4 31.70 -21.77 51.57
CA ARG A 4 30.31 -22.16 51.82
C ARG A 4 29.62 -22.46 50.47
N PRO A 5 28.94 -23.60 50.30
CA PRO A 5 28.19 -23.87 49.09
C PRO A 5 27.06 -22.84 48.96
N ALA A 6 26.92 -22.23 47.78
CA ALA A 6 25.83 -21.31 47.48
C ALA A 6 24.49 -21.98 47.81
N SER A 7 23.63 -21.28 48.54
CA SER A 7 22.33 -21.81 48.95
C SER A 7 21.50 -22.15 47.71
N ARG A 8 20.71 -23.24 47.76
CA ARG A 8 19.80 -23.63 46.65
C ARG A 8 18.93 -22.46 46.14
N ARG A 9 18.63 -21.48 47.00
CA ARG A 9 17.91 -20.25 46.63
C ARG A 9 18.70 -19.35 45.68
N LEU A 10 20.01 -19.25 45.84
CA LEU A 10 20.88 -18.45 44.96
C LEU A 10 20.96 -19.06 43.54
N LEU A 11 21.01 -20.39 43.47
CA LEU A 11 21.01 -21.13 42.20
C LEU A 11 19.67 -21.00 41.46
N LEU A 12 18.54 -21.03 42.19
CA LEU A 12 17.22 -20.80 41.62
C LEU A 12 17.04 -19.37 41.10
N LEU A 13 17.52 -18.37 41.84
CA LEU A 13 17.52 -16.97 41.39
C LEU A 13 18.38 -16.77 40.15
N ALA A 14 19.57 -17.36 40.10
CA ALA A 14 20.43 -17.29 38.92
C ALA A 14 19.77 -17.95 37.69
N ALA A 15 19.11 -19.10 37.87
CA ALA A 15 18.37 -19.77 36.81
C ALA A 15 17.18 -18.94 36.30
N LEU A 16 16.47 -18.23 37.19
CA LEU A 16 15.35 -17.36 36.83
C LEU A 16 15.83 -16.09 36.08
N VAL A 17 16.99 -15.53 36.48
CA VAL A 17 17.59 -14.38 35.79
C VAL A 17 18.11 -14.78 34.41
N LEU A 18 18.72 -15.97 34.28
CA LEU A 18 19.15 -16.51 33.00
C LEU A 18 17.97 -16.83 32.08
N SER A 19 16.87 -17.38 32.60
CA SER A 19 15.68 -17.69 31.79
C SER A 19 14.96 -16.42 31.33
N THR A 20 14.88 -15.39 32.18
CA THR A 20 14.32 -14.09 31.81
C THR A 20 15.20 -13.33 30.82
N HIS A 21 16.53 -13.38 30.96
CA HIS A 21 17.45 -12.82 29.95
C HIS A 21 17.38 -13.57 28.63
N LEU A 22 17.28 -14.90 28.64
CA LEU A 22 17.12 -15.70 27.42
C LEU A 22 15.79 -15.39 26.74
N LEU A 23 14.71 -15.22 27.51
CA LEU A 23 13.40 -14.83 26.98
C LEU A 23 13.44 -13.41 26.39
N LEU A 24 14.07 -12.45 27.08
CA LEU A 24 14.28 -11.09 26.55
C LEU A 24 15.15 -11.11 25.28
N PHE A 25 16.22 -11.92 25.26
CA PHE A 25 17.09 -12.07 24.10
C PHE A 25 16.36 -12.69 22.90
N LEU A 26 15.44 -13.64 23.15
CA LEU A 26 14.60 -14.22 22.10
C LEU A 26 13.50 -13.27 21.63
N LEU A 27 12.97 -12.41 22.50
CA LEU A 27 11.97 -11.39 22.18
C LEU A 27 12.57 -10.15 21.47
N LEU A 28 13.84 -9.85 21.75
CA LEU A 28 14.60 -8.74 21.15
C LEU A 28 15.45 -9.17 19.94
N ARG A 29 15.41 -10.45 19.56
CA ARG A 29 16.09 -10.92 18.36
C ARG A 29 15.36 -10.33 17.16
N GLU A 30 16.05 -9.48 16.42
CA GLU A 30 15.61 -9.04 15.10
C GLU A 30 15.18 -10.26 14.28
N ASP A 31 14.01 -10.15 13.67
CA ASP A 31 13.33 -11.24 12.98
C ASP A 31 14.24 -11.83 11.86
N PRO A 32 14.71 -13.08 11.99
CA PRO A 32 15.57 -13.71 10.99
C PRO A 32 14.83 -14.10 9.71
N ARG A 33 13.53 -13.80 9.58
CA ARG A 33 12.69 -14.14 8.42
C ARG A 33 12.84 -13.20 7.23
N VAL A 34 13.75 -12.23 7.26
CA VAL A 34 14.17 -11.52 6.05
C VAL A 34 15.57 -12.00 5.74
N GLU A 35 15.72 -12.97 4.84
CA GLU A 35 17.01 -13.22 4.19
C GLU A 35 17.35 -11.95 3.39
N LEU A 36 18.12 -11.07 4.02
CA LEU A 36 18.66 -9.85 3.41
C LEU A 36 19.73 -10.25 2.38
N TYR A 37 19.31 -10.69 1.19
CA TYR A 37 20.16 -10.65 0.01
C TYR A 37 20.13 -9.23 -0.60
N ALA A 38 20.60 -8.28 0.19
CA ALA A 38 21.22 -7.04 -0.23
C ALA A 38 21.88 -6.45 1.02
N SER A 39 23.20 -6.42 1.04
CA SER A 39 23.96 -5.75 2.10
C SER A 39 23.52 -4.29 2.22
N SER A 40 23.59 -3.71 3.43
CA SER A 40 23.28 -2.29 3.63
C SER A 40 24.17 -1.36 2.78
N GLU A 41 25.30 -1.86 2.28
CA GLU A 41 26.18 -1.19 1.32
C GLU A 41 25.61 -1.21 -0.12
N GLU A 42 24.97 -2.29 -0.56
CA GLU A 42 24.25 -2.35 -1.85
C GLU A 42 23.01 -1.43 -1.87
N LEU A 43 22.35 -1.26 -0.73
CA LEU A 43 21.24 -0.30 -0.58
C LEU A 43 21.73 1.16 -0.51
N ARG A 44 22.93 1.40 0.05
CA ARG A 44 23.59 2.71 0.03
C ARG A 44 24.16 3.08 -1.34
N ALA A 45 24.46 2.09 -2.19
CA ALA A 45 24.92 2.30 -3.57
C ALA A 45 23.83 2.85 -4.52
N LEU A 46 22.62 3.12 -4.02
CA LEU A 46 21.54 3.83 -4.74
C LEU A 46 21.70 5.37 -4.75
N GLU A 47 22.88 5.91 -4.43
CA GLU A 47 23.23 7.22 -4.98
C GLU A 47 23.26 7.07 -6.50
N ILE A 48 22.24 7.62 -7.16
CA ILE A 48 22.14 7.60 -8.62
C ILE A 48 23.33 8.40 -9.16
N ASN A 49 24.40 7.70 -9.51
CA ASN A 49 25.54 8.33 -10.16
C ASN A 49 25.09 8.95 -11.49
N SER A 50 25.88 9.90 -12.01
CA SER A 50 25.51 10.68 -13.20
C SER A 50 25.20 9.79 -14.42
N SER A 51 25.92 8.68 -14.60
CA SER A 51 25.65 7.72 -15.69
C SER A 51 24.34 6.97 -15.53
N THR A 52 23.99 6.51 -14.33
CA THR A 52 22.70 5.86 -14.03
C THR A 52 21.56 6.83 -14.24
N TYR A 53 21.71 8.08 -13.80
CA TYR A 53 20.71 9.12 -14.03
C TYR A 53 20.50 9.37 -15.52
N ALA A 54 21.59 9.53 -16.28
CA ALA A 54 21.52 9.77 -17.73
C ALA A 54 20.82 8.61 -18.46
N TYR A 55 21.10 7.36 -18.08
CA TYR A 55 20.41 6.18 -18.61
C TYR A 55 18.90 6.21 -18.32
N ARG A 56 18.50 6.47 -17.06
CA ARG A 56 17.08 6.57 -16.68
C ARG A 56 16.39 7.74 -17.40
N ALA A 57 17.05 8.88 -17.53
CA ALA A 57 16.56 10.07 -18.22
C ALA A 57 16.35 9.81 -19.73
N ALA A 58 17.29 9.15 -20.39
CA ALA A 58 17.13 8.75 -21.78
C ALA A 58 15.90 7.85 -21.97
N ARG A 59 15.77 6.79 -21.16
CA ARG A 59 14.60 5.89 -21.18
C ARG A 59 13.29 6.64 -20.99
N PHE A 60 13.22 7.52 -19.99
CA PHE A 60 12.03 8.31 -19.67
C PHE A 60 11.65 9.28 -20.80
N ASN A 61 12.62 10.05 -21.32
CA ASN A 61 12.38 11.00 -22.39
C ASN A 61 11.95 10.30 -23.69
N THR A 62 12.61 9.20 -24.05
CA THR A 62 12.21 8.39 -25.21
C THR A 62 10.77 7.88 -25.07
N TYR A 63 10.33 7.48 -23.88
CA TYR A 63 8.95 7.05 -23.69
C TYR A 63 7.96 8.20 -23.84
N ILE A 64 8.23 9.36 -23.21
CA ILE A 64 7.39 10.56 -23.34
C ILE A 64 7.22 11.01 -24.79
N GLU A 65 8.31 11.05 -25.55
CA GLU A 65 8.29 11.48 -26.95
C GLU A 65 7.46 10.55 -27.82
N ASN A 66 7.49 9.24 -27.53
CA ASN A 66 6.81 8.23 -28.33
C ASN A 66 5.37 7.93 -27.88
N GLU A 67 5.01 8.13 -26.61
CA GLU A 67 3.70 7.74 -26.05
C GLU A 67 2.52 8.26 -26.89
N PRO A 68 2.48 9.54 -27.33
CA PRO A 68 1.37 10.08 -28.13
C PRO A 68 1.19 9.41 -29.50
N TYR A 69 2.21 8.75 -30.03
CA TYR A 69 2.22 8.16 -31.37
C TYR A 69 2.06 6.64 -31.38
N ARG A 70 1.93 6.02 -30.19
CA ARG A 70 1.79 4.56 -30.09
C ARG A 70 0.47 4.10 -30.71
N SER A 71 0.50 2.91 -31.32
CA SER A 71 -0.67 2.32 -31.94
C SER A 71 -0.69 0.81 -31.71
N GLY A 72 -1.89 0.22 -31.70
CA GLY A 72 -2.10 -1.18 -31.38
C GLY A 72 -3.21 -1.42 -30.35
N PRO A 73 -3.44 -2.69 -29.96
CA PRO A 73 -4.43 -3.06 -28.96
C PRO A 73 -4.11 -2.43 -27.60
N GLY A 74 -5.11 -1.84 -26.95
CA GLY A 74 -4.94 -1.26 -25.61
C GLY A 74 -4.35 0.15 -25.56
N GLU A 75 -3.71 0.61 -26.64
CA GLU A 75 -3.04 1.92 -26.69
C GLU A 75 -4.05 3.08 -26.49
N HIS A 76 -3.58 4.13 -25.83
CA HIS A 76 -4.35 5.26 -25.29
C HIS A 76 -5.46 4.85 -24.32
N GLY A 77 -5.23 3.77 -23.58
CA GLY A 77 -6.18 3.22 -22.62
C GLY A 77 -7.45 2.63 -23.24
N ARG A 78 -7.48 2.41 -24.57
CA ARG A 78 -8.64 1.79 -25.24
C ARG A 78 -8.82 0.34 -24.81
N GLY A 79 -10.06 -0.13 -24.80
CA GLY A 79 -10.38 -1.52 -24.53
C GLY A 79 -10.02 -2.46 -25.69
N VAL A 80 -9.68 -3.70 -25.36
CA VAL A 80 -9.60 -4.80 -26.31
C VAL A 80 -10.91 -5.58 -26.24
N HIS A 81 -11.74 -5.42 -27.27
CA HIS A 81 -13.05 -6.04 -27.35
C HIS A 81 -12.95 -7.38 -28.08
N LEU A 82 -13.06 -8.48 -27.33
CA LEU A 82 -13.01 -9.84 -27.85
C LEU A 82 -14.41 -10.44 -27.96
N LYS A 83 -14.66 -11.20 -29.03
CA LYS A 83 -15.87 -12.01 -29.19
C LYS A 83 -15.69 -13.36 -28.49
N LEU A 84 -15.81 -13.37 -27.16
CA LEU A 84 -15.78 -14.59 -26.35
C LEU A 84 -17.21 -15.04 -26.01
N SER A 85 -17.42 -16.35 -25.82
CA SER A 85 -18.67 -16.83 -25.20
C SER A 85 -18.74 -16.39 -23.75
N GLU A 86 -19.96 -16.31 -23.21
CA GLU A 86 -20.18 -15.96 -21.80
C GLU A 86 -19.48 -16.94 -20.86
N ASP A 87 -19.56 -18.24 -21.14
CA ASP A 87 -18.86 -19.28 -20.37
C ASP A 87 -17.34 -19.05 -20.33
N LYS A 88 -16.74 -18.69 -21.47
CA LYS A 88 -15.30 -18.44 -21.53
C LYS A 88 -14.92 -17.16 -20.78
N MET A 89 -15.74 -16.11 -20.87
CA MET A 89 -15.50 -14.90 -20.08
C MET A 89 -15.58 -15.20 -18.58
N ASN A 90 -16.61 -15.93 -18.14
CA ASN A 90 -16.78 -16.31 -16.74
C ASN A 90 -15.62 -17.17 -16.23
N GLU A 91 -15.12 -18.11 -17.03
CA GLU A 91 -13.92 -18.90 -16.71
C GLU A 91 -12.70 -18.01 -16.44
N LEU A 92 -12.44 -17.03 -17.32
CA LEU A 92 -11.32 -16.08 -17.16
C LEU A 92 -11.48 -15.22 -15.90
N ILE A 93 -12.66 -14.64 -15.69
CA ILE A 93 -12.94 -13.79 -14.52
C ILE A 93 -12.83 -14.59 -13.22
N ASN A 94 -13.25 -15.85 -13.19
CA ASN A 94 -13.18 -16.68 -11.99
C ASN A 94 -11.75 -17.12 -11.67
N ASN A 95 -10.93 -17.41 -12.68
CA ASN A 95 -9.56 -17.88 -12.48
C ASN A 95 -8.60 -16.73 -12.19
N ASP A 96 -8.67 -15.67 -13.00
CA ASP A 96 -7.67 -14.60 -13.00
C ASP A 96 -8.19 -13.32 -12.35
N GLY A 97 -9.52 -13.16 -12.22
CA GLY A 97 -10.17 -11.92 -11.78
C GLY A 97 -10.38 -10.89 -12.91
N TYR A 98 -9.92 -11.18 -14.12
CA TYR A 98 -9.96 -10.28 -15.29
C TYR A 98 -9.79 -11.06 -16.60
N ASN A 99 -9.97 -10.39 -17.75
CA ASN A 99 -9.78 -10.98 -19.07
C ASN A 99 -8.28 -11.06 -19.42
N SER A 100 -7.65 -12.18 -19.09
CA SER A 100 -6.23 -12.43 -19.39
C SER A 100 -5.91 -12.52 -20.88
N ILE A 101 -6.88 -12.90 -21.72
CA ILE A 101 -6.73 -12.91 -23.18
C ILE A 101 -6.65 -11.49 -23.75
N ALA A 102 -7.50 -10.59 -23.29
CA ALA A 102 -7.40 -9.17 -23.68
C ALA A 102 -6.06 -8.59 -23.24
N CYS A 103 -5.64 -8.88 -22.01
CA CYS A 103 -4.37 -8.43 -21.45
C CYS A 103 -3.13 -8.96 -22.17
N SER A 104 -3.17 -10.16 -22.76
CA SER A 104 -2.04 -10.69 -23.52
C SER A 104 -1.82 -9.96 -24.85
N GLN A 105 -2.87 -9.35 -25.42
CA GLN A 105 -2.79 -8.53 -26.63
C GLN A 105 -2.31 -7.09 -26.36
N ILE A 106 -2.39 -6.63 -25.12
CA ILE A 106 -2.01 -5.28 -24.70
C ILE A 106 -0.53 -5.24 -24.32
N ALA A 107 0.20 -4.28 -24.88
CA ALA A 107 1.60 -4.04 -24.54
C ALA A 107 1.79 -3.79 -23.03
N LEU A 108 2.93 -4.23 -22.47
CA LEU A 108 3.25 -3.98 -21.06
C LEU A 108 3.45 -2.49 -20.76
N ASP A 109 3.85 -1.73 -21.77
CA ASP A 109 4.14 -0.30 -21.72
C ASP A 109 3.13 0.51 -22.56
N ARG A 110 1.88 0.03 -22.68
CA ARG A 110 0.84 0.72 -23.46
C ARG A 110 0.69 2.19 -23.03
N SER A 111 0.41 3.05 -24.00
CA SER A 111 0.03 4.45 -23.77
C SER A 111 -1.33 4.52 -23.07
N LEU A 112 -1.50 5.53 -22.22
CA LEU A 112 -2.77 5.88 -21.60
C LEU A 112 -3.32 7.20 -22.15
N GLY A 113 -2.50 7.97 -22.87
CA GLY A 113 -2.84 9.29 -23.38
C GLY A 113 -2.61 10.39 -22.34
N ASN A 114 -2.41 11.62 -22.83
CA ASN A 114 -2.06 12.75 -21.97
C ASN A 114 -3.28 13.34 -21.27
N ARG A 115 -3.06 13.77 -20.01
CA ARG A 115 -3.92 14.70 -19.30
C ARG A 115 -3.12 15.99 -19.13
N PRO A 116 -3.68 17.17 -19.46
CA PRO A 116 -3.05 18.43 -19.08
C PRO A 116 -2.90 18.44 -17.56
N ALA A 117 -1.71 18.74 -17.05
CA ALA A 117 -1.52 18.96 -15.63
C ALA A 117 -0.66 20.23 -15.41
N PRO A 118 -0.77 20.84 -14.23
CA PRO A 118 -0.05 22.06 -13.91
C PRO A 118 1.44 21.77 -13.71
N ASP A 119 2.25 22.81 -13.83
CA ASP A 119 3.66 22.74 -13.47
C ASP A 119 3.82 22.56 -11.95
N TYR A 120 4.74 21.67 -11.57
CA TYR A 120 5.11 21.43 -10.17
C TYR A 120 6.56 21.88 -9.91
N PRO A 121 6.93 22.22 -8.67
CA PRO A 121 8.29 22.60 -8.34
C PRO A 121 9.31 21.54 -8.74
N ASP A 122 10.50 21.96 -9.18
CA ASP A 122 11.53 21.02 -9.64
C ASP A 122 12.14 20.16 -8.54
N GLN A 123 12.20 20.70 -7.32
CA GLN A 123 12.78 20.04 -6.15
C GLN A 123 11.67 19.38 -5.33
N LEU A 124 11.42 18.10 -5.58
CA LEU A 124 10.48 17.28 -4.82
C LEU A 124 11.23 16.12 -4.13
N PRO A 125 10.70 15.58 -3.02
CA PRO A 125 11.35 14.48 -2.31
C PRO A 125 11.46 13.22 -3.18
N THR A 126 12.50 12.44 -2.95
CA THR A 126 12.69 11.13 -3.60
C THR A 126 11.68 10.10 -3.12
N THR A 127 11.34 9.14 -3.97
CA THR A 127 10.27 8.16 -3.73
C THR A 127 10.73 6.72 -3.91
N SER A 128 10.34 5.86 -2.97
CA SER A 128 10.30 4.41 -3.16
C SER A 128 8.87 3.96 -3.42
N VAL A 129 8.62 3.36 -4.59
CA VAL A 129 7.31 2.77 -4.91
C VAL A 129 7.31 1.32 -4.50
N ILE A 130 6.37 0.92 -3.64
CA ILE A 130 6.26 -0.44 -3.10
C ILE A 130 5.04 -1.11 -3.73
N ILE A 131 5.26 -2.20 -4.45
CA ILE A 131 4.24 -3.01 -5.09
C ILE A 131 4.29 -4.40 -4.47
N ILE A 132 3.21 -4.79 -3.79
CA ILE A 132 3.12 -6.10 -3.12
C ILE A 132 2.28 -7.03 -3.96
N PHE A 133 2.70 -8.29 -4.05
CA PHE A 133 1.94 -9.32 -4.76
C PHE A 133 2.04 -10.68 -4.08
N THR A 134 0.99 -11.49 -4.25
CA THR A 134 0.99 -12.93 -3.95
C THR A 134 0.20 -13.63 -5.05
N ASP A 135 0.83 -14.53 -5.80
CA ASP A 135 0.18 -15.29 -6.88
C ASP A 135 -0.59 -14.41 -7.87
N GLU A 136 -0.10 -13.18 -8.07
CA GLU A 136 -0.71 -12.21 -8.97
C GLU A 136 -0.35 -12.53 -10.44
N PRO A 137 -1.27 -12.37 -11.40
CA PRO A 137 -0.99 -12.55 -12.81
C PRO A 137 0.21 -11.71 -13.28
N VAL A 138 1.31 -12.38 -13.68
CA VAL A 138 2.61 -11.73 -13.92
C VAL A 138 2.55 -10.55 -14.89
N ARG A 139 1.70 -10.60 -15.94
CA ARG A 139 1.54 -9.48 -16.88
C ARG A 139 1.00 -8.22 -16.23
N LEU A 140 0.15 -8.32 -15.21
CA LEU A 140 -0.38 -7.15 -14.50
C LEU A 140 0.70 -6.53 -13.59
N ILE A 141 1.49 -7.37 -12.91
CA ILE A 141 2.65 -6.91 -12.13
C ILE A 141 3.59 -6.12 -13.05
N LEU A 142 3.99 -6.73 -14.17
CA LEU A 142 4.91 -6.10 -15.12
C LEU A 142 4.32 -4.81 -15.70
N ARG A 143 3.05 -4.79 -16.09
CA ARG A 143 2.39 -3.57 -16.61
C ARG A 143 2.37 -2.46 -15.57
N THR A 144 2.13 -2.79 -14.30
CA THR A 144 2.21 -1.82 -13.20
C THR A 144 3.60 -1.21 -13.10
N VAL A 145 4.63 -2.05 -13.09
CA VAL A 145 6.03 -1.60 -12.99
C VAL A 145 6.44 -0.76 -14.19
N PHE A 146 6.12 -1.19 -15.42
CA PHE A 146 6.36 -0.40 -16.63
C PHE A 146 5.65 0.95 -16.56
N SER A 147 4.40 1.00 -16.11
CA SER A 147 3.66 2.26 -15.97
C SER A 147 4.34 3.22 -14.99
N VAL A 148 4.86 2.71 -13.87
CA VAL A 148 5.56 3.50 -12.85
C VAL A 148 6.90 4.00 -13.39
N VAL A 149 7.73 3.11 -13.93
CA VAL A 149 9.09 3.46 -14.39
C VAL A 149 9.05 4.41 -15.58
N ASN A 150 8.11 4.22 -16.50
CA ASN A 150 8.05 5.02 -17.72
C ASN A 150 7.39 6.39 -17.52
N ARG A 151 6.59 6.58 -16.45
CA ARG A 151 5.82 7.82 -16.22
C ARG A 151 6.17 8.56 -14.94
N SER A 152 7.23 8.15 -14.25
CA SER A 152 7.76 8.85 -13.08
C SER A 152 9.09 9.50 -13.43
N PRO A 153 9.27 10.81 -13.19
CA PRO A 153 10.53 11.47 -13.48
C PRO A 153 11.72 10.79 -12.76
N PRO A 154 12.85 10.52 -13.45
CA PRO A 154 14.00 9.81 -12.87
C PRO A 154 14.60 10.46 -11.62
N LYS A 155 14.49 11.78 -11.49
CA LYS A 155 14.92 12.53 -10.30
C LYS A 155 14.08 12.24 -9.06
N LEU A 156 12.84 11.78 -9.25
CA LEU A 156 11.87 11.51 -8.17
C LEU A 156 11.77 10.02 -7.86
N LEU A 157 11.88 9.16 -8.87
CA LEU A 157 11.82 7.70 -8.70
C LEU A 157 13.18 7.13 -8.29
N LYS A 158 13.36 6.89 -6.99
CA LYS A 158 14.58 6.28 -6.45
C LYS A 158 14.64 4.79 -6.77
N GLU A 159 13.56 4.08 -6.43
CA GLU A 159 13.43 2.63 -6.59
C GLU A 159 11.96 2.19 -6.68
N VAL A 160 11.74 1.04 -7.31
CA VAL A 160 10.50 0.26 -7.29
C VAL A 160 10.81 -1.07 -6.60
N ILE A 161 10.11 -1.34 -5.51
CA ILE A 161 10.26 -2.55 -4.70
C ILE A 161 9.08 -3.46 -5.05
N LEU A 162 9.39 -4.53 -5.78
CA LEU A 162 8.45 -5.63 -6.05
C LEU A 162 8.55 -6.63 -4.91
N LEU A 163 7.64 -6.55 -3.94
CA LEU A 163 7.65 -7.41 -2.76
C LEU A 163 6.71 -8.60 -2.96
N ASP A 164 7.29 -9.79 -3.05
CA ASP A 164 6.58 -11.06 -3.11
C ASP A 164 6.23 -11.55 -1.69
N ASP A 165 4.94 -11.58 -1.39
CA ASP A 165 4.39 -12.11 -0.14
C ASP A 165 4.10 -13.62 -0.28
N GLY A 166 5.16 -14.39 -0.54
CA GLY A 166 5.14 -15.85 -0.54
C GLY A 166 4.38 -16.51 -1.69
N SER A 167 4.54 -16.02 -2.93
CA SER A 167 3.96 -16.62 -4.13
C SER A 167 4.46 -18.05 -4.39
N LYS A 168 3.59 -18.86 -5.00
CA LYS A 168 3.86 -20.25 -5.38
C LYS A 168 3.89 -20.46 -6.89
N SER A 169 3.32 -19.52 -7.66
CA SER A 169 3.36 -19.58 -9.12
C SER A 169 4.80 -19.56 -9.65
N GLU A 170 5.20 -20.58 -10.41
CA GLU A 170 6.56 -20.71 -10.97
C GLU A 170 6.97 -19.49 -11.81
N SER A 171 6.02 -18.90 -12.55
CA SER A 171 6.25 -17.70 -13.36
C SER A 171 6.66 -16.47 -12.54
N LEU A 172 6.33 -16.46 -11.24
CA LEU A 172 6.65 -15.38 -10.34
C LEU A 172 7.96 -15.57 -9.61
N LEU A 173 8.63 -16.73 -9.71
CA LEU A 173 9.90 -17.01 -9.04
C LEU A 173 11.08 -16.53 -9.91
N SER A 174 12.05 -17.41 -10.18
CA SER A 174 13.24 -17.09 -10.99
C SER A 174 12.93 -16.43 -12.36
N PRO A 175 11.88 -16.80 -13.10
CA PRO A 175 11.55 -16.12 -14.36
C PRO A 175 11.26 -14.62 -14.20
N LEU A 176 10.65 -14.20 -13.09
CA LEU A 176 10.39 -12.80 -12.80
C LEU A 176 11.71 -12.07 -12.45
N ASP A 177 12.58 -12.69 -11.66
CA ASP A 177 13.89 -12.12 -11.29
C ASP A 177 14.76 -11.90 -12.53
N ASP A 178 14.79 -12.88 -13.43
CA ASP A 178 15.49 -12.80 -14.72
C ASP A 178 14.90 -11.70 -15.62
N PHE A 179 13.57 -11.57 -15.67
CA PHE A 179 12.93 -10.52 -16.45
C PHE A 179 13.26 -9.13 -15.91
N VAL A 180 13.18 -8.94 -14.59
CA VAL A 180 13.44 -7.66 -13.92
C VAL A 180 14.89 -7.24 -14.11
N SER A 181 15.85 -8.13 -13.86
CA SER A 181 17.29 -7.85 -14.00
C SER A 181 17.70 -7.51 -15.44
N LYS A 182 17.11 -8.17 -16.44
CA LYS A 182 17.35 -7.87 -17.86
C LYS A 182 16.70 -6.56 -18.31
N THR A 183 15.52 -6.25 -17.79
CA THR A 183 14.75 -5.06 -18.21
C THR A 183 15.27 -3.78 -17.54
N TRP A 184 15.67 -3.87 -16.28
CA TRP A 184 16.15 -2.76 -15.47
C TRP A 184 17.52 -3.07 -14.85
N PRO A 185 18.58 -3.20 -15.67
CA PRO A 185 19.93 -3.55 -15.20
C PRO A 185 20.54 -2.47 -14.30
N ASP A 186 19.95 -1.26 -14.27
CA ASP A 186 20.32 -0.15 -13.41
C ASP A 186 19.74 -0.25 -11.98
N GLY A 187 19.06 -1.35 -11.66
CA GLY A 187 18.53 -1.63 -10.33
C GLY A 187 17.38 -0.72 -9.88
N VAL A 188 16.77 0.05 -10.80
CA VAL A 188 15.60 0.88 -10.45
C VAL A 188 14.41 0.05 -10.01
N VAL A 189 14.31 -1.20 -10.49
CA VAL A 189 13.34 -2.19 -10.02
C VAL A 189 14.10 -3.33 -9.37
N ARG A 190 13.68 -3.73 -8.17
CA ARG A 190 14.22 -4.91 -7.49
C ARG A 190 13.11 -5.77 -6.89
N VAL A 191 13.33 -7.07 -6.88
CA VAL A 191 12.43 -8.04 -6.26
C VAL A 191 12.88 -8.31 -4.83
N VAL A 192 11.94 -8.31 -3.89
CA VAL A 192 12.14 -8.67 -2.48
C VAL A 192 11.24 -9.86 -2.18
N ARG A 193 11.80 -10.95 -1.66
CA ARG A 193 11.06 -12.18 -1.37
C ARG A 193 10.85 -12.32 0.12
N LEU A 194 9.60 -12.47 0.55
CA LEU A 194 9.30 -12.95 1.89
C LEU A 194 9.28 -14.49 1.88
N PRO A 195 9.91 -15.16 2.87
CA PRO A 195 10.00 -16.62 2.88
C PRO A 195 8.66 -17.31 3.13
N ASN A 196 7.72 -16.59 3.74
CA ASN A 196 6.39 -17.08 4.04
C ASN A 196 5.38 -15.97 3.76
N ARG A 197 4.15 -16.37 3.39
CA ARG A 197 3.04 -15.43 3.24
C ARG A 197 2.62 -14.87 4.59
N VAL A 198 2.84 -13.57 4.79
CA VAL A 198 2.50 -12.81 6.00
C VAL A 198 1.25 -11.96 5.83
N GLY A 199 0.81 -11.71 4.60
CA GLY A 199 -0.34 -10.87 4.29
C GLY A 199 0.02 -9.45 3.88
N LEU A 200 -0.88 -8.79 3.14
CA LEU A 200 -0.72 -7.44 2.60
C LEU A 200 -0.25 -6.44 3.67
N ILE A 201 -0.87 -6.48 4.85
CA ILE A 201 -0.63 -5.51 5.92
C ILE A 201 0.83 -5.57 6.38
N ARG A 202 1.31 -6.76 6.75
CA ARG A 202 2.70 -6.99 7.18
C ARG A 202 3.68 -6.84 6.04
N ALA A 203 3.32 -7.27 4.83
CA ALA A 203 4.12 -7.06 3.63
C ALA A 203 4.36 -5.57 3.34
N ARG A 204 3.39 -4.67 3.58
CA ARG A 204 3.61 -3.21 3.49
C ARG A 204 4.65 -2.72 4.48
N ILE A 205 4.65 -3.24 5.71
CA ILE A 205 5.65 -2.91 6.73
C ILE A 205 7.03 -3.37 6.26
N GLU A 206 7.17 -4.61 5.78
CA GLU A 206 8.44 -5.14 5.28
C GLU A 206 8.97 -4.36 4.06
N GLY A 207 8.09 -3.99 3.13
CA GLY A 207 8.43 -3.12 1.99
C GLY A 207 8.91 -1.73 2.44
N ALA A 208 8.27 -1.14 3.44
CA ALA A 208 8.66 0.15 4.00
C ALA A 208 10.01 0.10 4.72
N LYS A 209 10.32 -1.01 5.41
CA LYS A 209 11.60 -1.20 6.12
C LYS A 209 12.78 -1.15 5.15
N VAL A 210 12.66 -1.84 4.02
CA VAL A 210 13.73 -1.91 3.00
C VAL A 210 13.77 -0.70 2.05
N ALA A 211 12.75 0.14 2.05
CA ALA A 211 12.68 1.35 1.23
C ALA A 211 13.64 2.45 1.73
N THR A 212 14.23 3.18 0.78
CA THR A 212 15.27 4.20 1.03
C THR A 212 14.89 5.61 0.54
N GLY A 213 13.74 5.78 -0.08
CA GLY A 213 13.18 7.06 -0.50
C GLY A 213 12.64 7.86 0.69
N GLU A 214 12.58 9.18 0.53
CA GLU A 214 11.99 10.08 1.54
C GLU A 214 10.47 9.91 1.66
N VAL A 215 9.82 9.56 0.54
CA VAL A 215 8.39 9.26 0.46
C VAL A 215 8.20 7.79 0.07
N LEU A 216 7.25 7.14 0.75
CA LEU A 216 6.73 5.82 0.37
C LEU A 216 5.50 6.02 -0.50
N VAL A 217 5.42 5.31 -1.62
CA VAL A 217 4.20 5.20 -2.42
C VAL A 217 3.82 3.74 -2.52
N PHE A 218 2.66 3.37 -1.98
CA PHE A 218 2.12 2.03 -2.12
C PHE A 218 1.22 1.97 -3.35
N LEU A 219 1.35 0.89 -4.13
CA LEU A 219 0.46 0.55 -5.24
C LEU A 219 0.11 -0.93 -5.20
N ASP A 220 -1.10 -1.27 -5.61
CA ASP A 220 -1.47 -2.65 -5.90
C ASP A 220 -0.75 -3.12 -7.19
N ALA A 221 -0.56 -4.43 -7.32
CA ALA A 221 0.18 -5.04 -8.43
C ALA A 221 -0.59 -5.12 -9.77
N HIS A 222 -1.77 -4.50 -9.85
CA HIS A 222 -2.62 -4.42 -11.04
C HIS A 222 -3.11 -2.98 -11.25
N CYS A 223 -2.15 -2.06 -11.27
CA CYS A 223 -2.36 -0.65 -11.46
C CYS A 223 -1.72 -0.15 -12.76
N GLU A 224 -2.17 0.99 -13.26
CA GLU A 224 -1.48 1.71 -14.33
C GLU A 224 -1.43 3.20 -14.00
N ALA A 225 -0.22 3.70 -13.70
CA ALA A 225 0.00 5.11 -13.46
C ALA A 225 -0.11 5.92 -14.77
N THR A 226 -0.69 7.12 -14.66
CA THR A 226 -0.75 8.10 -15.76
C THR A 226 0.44 9.05 -15.72
N PHE A 227 0.65 9.87 -16.75
CA PHE A 227 1.65 10.94 -16.67
C PHE A 227 1.27 11.95 -15.60
N MET A 228 2.29 12.51 -14.94
CA MET A 228 2.16 13.45 -13.84
C MET A 228 1.36 12.91 -12.65
N TRP A 229 1.38 11.60 -12.42
CA TRP A 229 0.74 10.99 -11.27
C TRP A 229 1.52 11.21 -9.97
N LEU A 230 2.85 11.36 -10.03
CA LEU A 230 3.70 11.32 -8.84
C LEU A 230 3.92 12.72 -8.25
N GLU A 231 4.18 13.69 -9.11
CA GLU A 231 4.50 15.08 -8.79
C GLU A 231 3.43 15.75 -7.91
N PRO A 232 2.12 15.62 -8.17
CA PRO A 232 1.09 16.20 -7.31
C PRO A 232 1.11 15.63 -5.89
N LEU A 233 1.42 14.33 -5.75
CA LEU A 233 1.48 13.66 -4.45
C LEU A 233 2.67 14.19 -3.65
N LEU A 234 3.85 14.25 -4.29
CA LEU A 234 5.09 14.69 -3.65
C LEU A 234 5.10 16.19 -3.33
N ALA A 235 4.52 17.02 -4.22
CA ALA A 235 4.37 18.44 -3.97
C ALA A 235 3.54 18.69 -2.71
N ARG A 236 2.43 17.97 -2.56
CA ARG A 236 1.59 18.10 -1.38
C ARG A 236 2.28 17.63 -0.10
N ILE A 237 2.99 16.51 -0.15
CA ILE A 237 3.75 16.00 1.01
C ILE A 237 4.90 16.93 1.39
N LYS A 238 5.54 17.58 0.40
CA LYS A 238 6.56 18.61 0.66
C LYS A 238 5.97 19.81 1.40
N GLU A 239 4.78 20.26 1.02
CA GLU A 239 4.08 21.37 1.68
C GLU A 239 3.55 21.01 3.06
N LYS A 240 3.03 19.78 3.22
CA LYS A 240 2.47 19.26 4.47
C LYS A 240 3.07 17.87 4.76
N PRO A 241 4.19 17.79 5.49
CA PRO A 241 4.90 16.53 5.76
C PRO A 241 4.08 15.42 6.43
N ASN A 242 3.03 15.79 7.18
CA ASN A 242 2.12 14.85 7.86
C ASN A 242 0.85 14.55 7.04
N ALA A 243 0.81 14.95 5.76
CA ALA A 243 -0.27 14.58 4.85
C ALA A 243 -0.01 13.19 4.26
N VAL A 244 -1.07 12.39 4.19
CA VAL A 244 -1.15 11.16 3.41
C VAL A 244 -2.02 11.44 2.20
N VAL A 245 -1.47 11.22 1.01
CA VAL A 245 -2.09 11.69 -0.24
C VAL A 245 -2.38 10.51 -1.16
N CYS A 246 -3.65 10.32 -1.49
CA CYS A 246 -4.14 9.34 -2.44
C CYS A 246 -4.24 9.94 -3.85
N PRO A 247 -3.92 9.18 -4.91
CA PRO A 247 -4.31 9.55 -6.25
C PRO A 247 -5.84 9.40 -6.42
N ALA A 248 -6.40 10.06 -7.42
CA ALA A 248 -7.68 9.66 -7.98
C ALA A 248 -7.55 8.24 -8.58
N ILE A 249 -8.43 7.35 -8.16
CA ILE A 249 -8.39 5.93 -8.58
C ILE A 249 -9.35 5.73 -9.74
N SER A 250 -8.78 5.57 -10.93
CA SER A 250 -9.51 5.26 -12.16
C SER A 250 -9.78 3.75 -12.26
N ASN A 251 -10.90 3.37 -12.89
CA ASN A 251 -11.23 1.98 -13.11
C ASN A 251 -10.60 1.50 -14.42
N ILE A 252 -9.80 0.44 -14.34
CA ILE A 252 -9.41 -0.37 -15.49
C ILE A 252 -10.39 -1.53 -15.59
N ASP A 253 -11.22 -1.50 -16.62
CA ASP A 253 -12.32 -2.45 -16.78
C ASP A 253 -11.78 -3.89 -16.86
N ARG A 254 -12.24 -4.79 -16.00
CA ARG A 254 -11.73 -6.17 -15.96
C ARG A 254 -12.05 -6.99 -17.21
N PHE A 255 -13.04 -6.60 -18.00
CA PHE A 255 -13.47 -7.37 -19.18
C PHE A 255 -12.71 -6.99 -20.45
N THR A 256 -12.38 -5.70 -20.61
CA THR A 256 -11.77 -5.14 -21.83
C THR A 256 -10.42 -4.49 -21.59
N LEU A 257 -10.06 -4.25 -20.32
CA LEU A 257 -8.89 -3.49 -19.87
C LEU A 257 -8.93 -2.02 -20.34
N THR A 258 -10.13 -1.50 -20.62
CA THR A 258 -10.34 -0.07 -20.90
C THR A 258 -9.97 0.76 -19.67
N PHE A 259 -9.16 1.80 -19.84
CA PHE A 259 -8.84 2.76 -18.79
C PHE A 259 -9.94 3.84 -18.75
N LEU A 260 -10.77 3.85 -17.70
CA LEU A 260 -11.94 4.73 -17.62
C LEU A 260 -11.59 6.06 -16.93
N ARG A 261 -11.55 7.14 -17.72
CA ARG A 261 -11.25 8.52 -17.26
C ARG A 261 -12.46 9.25 -16.66
N SER A 262 -13.16 8.58 -15.74
CA SER A 262 -14.31 9.14 -15.00
C SER A 262 -14.01 9.41 -13.53
N ASP A 263 -12.76 9.18 -13.11
CA ASP A 263 -12.25 9.39 -11.75
C ASP A 263 -12.30 10.87 -11.34
N VAL A 264 -12.02 11.77 -12.29
CA VAL A 264 -12.02 13.21 -12.07
C VAL A 264 -12.69 13.90 -13.26
N THR A 265 -13.83 14.53 -13.01
CA THR A 265 -14.57 15.29 -14.03
C THR A 265 -14.91 16.68 -13.52
N HIS A 266 -15.10 17.64 -14.42
CA HIS A 266 -15.59 18.97 -14.08
C HIS A 266 -16.92 19.20 -14.79
N THR A 267 -17.90 19.73 -14.07
CA THR A 267 -19.14 20.25 -14.67
C THR A 267 -18.88 21.62 -15.30
N GLU A 268 -19.84 22.11 -16.10
CA GLU A 268 -19.74 23.39 -16.81
C GLU A 268 -19.55 24.60 -15.86
N ASP A 269 -20.10 24.54 -14.65
CA ASP A 269 -19.91 25.53 -13.59
C ASP A 269 -18.57 25.40 -12.85
N GLY A 270 -17.66 24.55 -13.33
CA GLY A 270 -16.33 24.33 -12.74
C GLY A 270 -16.33 23.44 -11.50
N TYR A 271 -17.46 22.82 -11.15
CA TYR A 271 -17.53 21.94 -9.99
C TYR A 271 -16.80 20.61 -10.25
N LEU A 272 -15.83 20.32 -9.37
CA LEU A 272 -15.07 19.07 -9.41
C LEU A 272 -15.90 17.91 -8.89
N LYS A 273 -16.11 16.93 -9.75
CA LYS A 273 -16.69 15.63 -9.41
C LYS A 273 -15.57 14.60 -9.28
N MET A 274 -15.16 14.39 -8.04
CA MET A 274 -14.22 13.37 -7.59
C MET A 274 -14.74 12.79 -6.27
N ARG A 275 -14.70 11.47 -6.11
CA ARG A 275 -15.12 10.81 -4.87
C ARG A 275 -13.96 10.78 -3.87
N VAL A 276 -14.29 10.92 -2.59
CA VAL A 276 -13.38 10.74 -1.45
C VAL A 276 -13.85 9.55 -0.63
N GLY A 277 -13.03 9.11 0.33
CA GLY A 277 -13.31 7.97 1.19
C GLY A 277 -14.16 8.30 2.41
N SER A 278 -15.07 7.36 2.71
CA SER A 278 -15.91 7.26 3.90
C SER A 278 -15.89 5.81 4.40
N PHE A 279 -16.68 5.49 5.41
CA PHE A 279 -16.86 4.13 5.89
C PHE A 279 -18.30 3.91 6.37
N SER A 280 -18.76 2.67 6.26
CA SER A 280 -20.01 2.22 6.85
C SER A 280 -19.75 1.62 8.24
N TRP A 281 -20.76 1.67 9.11
CA TRP A 281 -20.65 1.17 10.48
C TRP A 281 -20.36 -0.33 10.57
N ASP A 282 -20.50 -1.10 9.49
CA ASP A 282 -20.10 -2.51 9.43
C ASP A 282 -18.60 -2.72 9.17
N GLY A 283 -17.81 -1.65 9.06
CA GLY A 283 -16.36 -1.70 8.90
C GLY A 283 -15.85 -1.64 7.46
N PHE A 284 -16.74 -1.43 6.48
CA PHE A 284 -16.36 -1.37 5.07
C PHE A 284 -16.06 0.06 4.60
N PHE A 285 -15.07 0.17 3.72
CA PHE A 285 -14.78 1.40 2.99
C PHE A 285 -15.87 1.72 1.97
N MET A 286 -16.19 3.00 1.84
CA MET A 286 -17.12 3.49 0.82
C MET A 286 -16.56 4.73 0.12
N PHE A 287 -16.92 4.92 -1.14
CA PHE A 287 -16.68 6.17 -1.85
C PHE A 287 -17.89 7.09 -1.71
N GLU A 288 -17.67 8.34 -1.30
CA GLU A 288 -18.70 9.37 -1.20
C GLU A 288 -18.32 10.63 -2.00
N GLN A 289 -19.33 11.43 -2.34
CA GLN A 289 -19.10 12.75 -2.91
C GLN A 289 -18.80 13.73 -1.77
N PRO A 290 -17.71 14.50 -1.83
CA PRO A 290 -17.44 15.52 -0.82
C PRO A 290 -18.54 16.58 -0.83
N LYS A 291 -18.79 17.21 0.32
CA LYS A 291 -19.78 18.29 0.43
C LYS A 291 -19.45 19.39 -0.59
N ARG A 292 -20.48 19.89 -1.28
CA ARG A 292 -20.31 20.92 -2.32
C ARG A 292 -19.54 22.15 -1.82
N SER A 293 -19.76 22.56 -0.57
CA SER A 293 -19.04 23.68 0.06
C SER A 293 -17.52 23.46 0.12
N VAL A 294 -17.06 22.25 0.39
CA VAL A 294 -15.62 21.91 0.41
C VAL A 294 -15.03 22.06 -0.98
N VAL A 295 -15.75 21.61 -2.01
CA VAL A 295 -15.28 21.65 -3.39
C VAL A 295 -15.17 23.07 -3.94
N VAL A 296 -16.19 23.91 -3.69
CA VAL A 296 -16.26 25.30 -4.22
C VAL A 296 -15.36 26.28 -3.47
N ASN A 297 -15.02 25.99 -2.21
CA ASN A 297 -14.15 26.86 -1.40
C ASN A 297 -12.65 26.62 -1.64
N ARG A 298 -12.28 25.69 -2.54
CA ARG A 298 -10.89 25.49 -2.93
C ARG A 298 -10.36 26.70 -3.67
N ARG A 299 -9.08 27.02 -3.44
CA ARG A 299 -8.43 28.17 -4.05
C ARG A 299 -8.05 27.88 -5.49
N ARG A 300 -7.69 26.63 -5.79
CA ARG A 300 -7.28 26.16 -7.12
C ARG A 300 -7.96 24.83 -7.43
N GLN A 301 -8.16 24.54 -8.71
CA GLN A 301 -8.70 23.24 -9.14
C GLN A 301 -7.77 22.06 -8.79
N SER A 302 -6.47 22.33 -8.69
CA SER A 302 -5.43 21.39 -8.29
C SER A 302 -5.37 21.14 -6.77
N ASP A 303 -6.06 21.93 -5.95
CA ASP A 303 -6.04 21.74 -4.51
C ASP A 303 -6.63 20.37 -4.14
N PRO A 304 -5.99 19.61 -3.24
CA PRO A 304 -6.47 18.31 -2.82
C PRO A 304 -7.82 18.39 -2.09
N LEU A 305 -8.53 17.27 -2.02
CA LEU A 305 -9.76 17.11 -1.24
C LEU A 305 -9.48 16.29 0.00
N GLU A 306 -9.88 16.79 1.17
CA GLU A 306 -9.84 16.02 2.41
C GLU A 306 -10.76 14.81 2.32
N SER A 307 -10.32 13.71 2.94
CA SER A 307 -10.97 12.41 2.92
C SER A 307 -11.00 11.84 4.33
N VAL A 308 -12.16 11.35 4.76
CA VAL A 308 -12.29 10.74 6.10
C VAL A 308 -11.48 9.45 6.16
N THR A 309 -11.53 8.66 5.09
CA THR A 309 -10.82 7.39 4.98
C THR A 309 -10.13 7.25 3.63
N MET A 310 -9.33 6.21 3.44
CA MET A 310 -8.78 5.82 2.15
C MET A 310 -9.14 4.37 1.82
N ALA A 311 -9.13 4.05 0.52
CA ALA A 311 -9.24 2.67 0.07
C ALA A 311 -8.04 1.81 0.54
N GLY A 312 -6.89 2.43 0.77
CA GLY A 312 -5.69 1.81 1.35
C GLY A 312 -4.74 1.15 0.36
N GLY A 313 -5.20 0.81 -0.86
CA GLY A 313 -4.35 0.24 -1.91
C GLY A 313 -3.28 1.20 -2.45
N LEU A 314 -3.66 2.47 -2.65
CA LEU A 314 -2.85 3.46 -3.33
C LEU A 314 -2.74 4.75 -2.51
N PHE A 315 -1.55 5.06 -2.00
CA PHE A 315 -1.29 6.30 -1.27
C PHE A 315 0.21 6.62 -1.20
N ALA A 316 0.51 7.89 -0.96
CA ALA A 316 1.83 8.43 -0.74
C ALA A 316 1.93 9.05 0.65
N MET A 317 3.04 8.83 1.36
CA MET A 317 3.33 9.54 2.61
C MET A 317 4.83 9.54 2.92
N ARG A 318 5.28 10.50 3.73
CA ARG A 318 6.67 10.50 4.22
C ARG A 318 7.02 9.22 4.94
N ARG A 319 8.19 8.66 4.65
CA ARG A 319 8.68 7.41 5.23
C ARG A 319 8.83 7.49 6.75
N ASP A 320 9.44 8.55 7.25
CA ASP A 320 9.59 8.75 8.69
C ASP A 320 8.25 8.98 9.39
N TYR A 321 7.31 9.68 8.75
CA TYR A 321 5.94 9.83 9.27
C TYR A 321 5.20 8.49 9.36
N PHE A 322 5.36 7.61 8.35
CA PHE A 322 4.81 6.25 8.40
C PHE A 322 5.31 5.48 9.63
N PHE A 323 6.62 5.52 9.91
CA PHE A 323 7.17 4.87 11.10
C PHE A 323 6.85 5.60 12.40
N ALA A 324 6.75 6.94 12.39
CA ALA A 324 6.37 7.72 13.56
C ALA A 324 4.92 7.44 14.02
N LEU A 325 4.02 7.14 13.07
CA LEU A 325 2.68 6.65 13.40
C LEU A 325 2.70 5.21 13.95
N GLY A 326 3.79 4.46 13.78
CA GLY A 326 3.87 3.03 14.12
C GLY A 326 3.53 2.11 12.94
N ALA A 327 3.77 2.53 11.70
CA ALA A 327 3.53 1.76 10.48
C ALA A 327 2.07 1.28 10.36
N TYR A 328 1.82 -0.04 10.39
CA TYR A 328 0.50 -0.64 10.59
C TYR A 328 0.49 -1.44 11.90
N ASP A 329 -0.70 -1.68 12.46
CA ASP A 329 -0.84 -2.65 13.56
C ASP A 329 -0.37 -4.05 13.11
N GLU A 330 0.80 -4.46 13.60
CA GLU A 330 1.44 -5.73 13.23
C GLU A 330 0.62 -6.96 13.61
N ALA A 331 -0.33 -6.84 14.54
CA ALA A 331 -1.22 -7.92 14.92
C ALA A 331 -2.41 -8.08 13.96
N MET A 332 -2.65 -7.14 13.04
CA MET A 332 -3.58 -7.36 11.94
C MET A 332 -3.03 -8.39 10.94
N GLU A 333 -3.92 -9.24 10.46
CA GLU A 333 -3.55 -10.39 9.64
C GLU A 333 -4.11 -10.28 8.23
N ILE A 334 -3.31 -10.70 7.25
CA ILE A 334 -3.70 -10.85 5.84
C ILE A 334 -4.16 -9.55 5.17
N TRP A 335 -5.41 -9.16 5.37
CA TRP A 335 -6.04 -8.06 4.64
C TRP A 335 -7.31 -7.59 5.36
N GLY A 336 -7.63 -6.31 5.23
CA GLY A 336 -8.88 -5.71 5.64
C GLY A 336 -8.78 -5.00 6.98
N GLY A 337 -9.49 -3.87 7.09
CA GLY A 337 -9.51 -3.02 8.28
C GLY A 337 -8.31 -2.06 8.39
N GLU A 338 -7.17 -2.39 7.77
CA GLU A 338 -5.93 -1.61 7.90
C GLU A 338 -6.04 -0.22 7.29
N ASN A 339 -6.83 -0.10 6.21
CA ASN A 339 -7.06 1.15 5.52
C ASN A 339 -7.87 2.12 6.39
N LEU A 340 -8.85 1.62 7.13
CA LEU A 340 -9.62 2.41 8.10
C LEU A 340 -8.76 2.72 9.33
N GLU A 341 -8.04 1.74 9.87
CA GLU A 341 -7.20 1.94 11.04
C GLU A 341 -6.18 3.06 10.85
N LEU A 342 -5.44 3.00 9.74
CA LEU A 342 -4.45 4.03 9.44
C LEU A 342 -5.14 5.38 9.18
N SER A 343 -6.34 5.40 8.57
CA SER A 343 -7.09 6.65 8.36
C SER A 343 -7.47 7.32 9.69
N PHE A 344 -8.00 6.55 10.64
CA PHE A 344 -8.38 7.06 11.96
C PHE A 344 -7.16 7.55 12.73
N ARG A 345 -6.08 6.76 12.72
CA ARG A 345 -4.80 7.13 13.35
C ARG A 345 -4.22 8.42 12.75
N ILE A 346 -4.21 8.56 11.43
CA ILE A 346 -3.71 9.79 10.77
C ILE A 346 -4.47 11.03 11.28
N TRP A 347 -5.80 10.99 11.27
CA TRP A 347 -6.61 12.14 11.67
C TRP A 347 -6.51 12.43 13.17
N GLN A 348 -6.62 11.41 14.01
CA GLN A 348 -6.60 11.57 15.47
C GLN A 348 -5.21 11.91 16.02
N CYS A 349 -4.14 11.61 15.27
CA CYS A 349 -2.77 12.00 15.60
C CYS A 349 -2.28 13.28 14.89
N GLY A 350 -3.20 14.09 14.32
CA GLY A 350 -2.90 15.44 13.83
C GLY A 350 -2.35 15.54 12.40
N GLY A 351 -2.43 14.46 11.62
CA GLY A 351 -2.14 14.47 10.18
C GLY A 351 -3.32 14.91 9.32
N SER A 352 -3.24 14.65 8.01
CA SER A 352 -4.42 14.70 7.12
C SER A 352 -4.39 13.59 6.10
N LEU A 353 -5.57 13.22 5.63
CA LEU A 353 -5.76 12.27 4.54
C LEU A 353 -6.49 12.95 3.39
N GLU A 354 -5.92 12.87 2.20
CA GLU A 354 -6.29 13.75 1.09
C GLU A 354 -6.26 13.01 -0.25
N PHE A 355 -7.17 13.35 -1.17
CA PHE A 355 -7.14 12.90 -2.56
C PHE A 355 -6.66 14.04 -3.47
N SER A 356 -5.66 13.76 -4.31
CA SER A 356 -5.17 14.70 -5.31
C SER A 356 -5.95 14.56 -6.63
N PRO A 357 -6.63 15.62 -7.12
CA PRO A 357 -7.37 15.57 -8.39
C PRO A 357 -6.48 15.57 -9.63
N CYS A 358 -5.20 15.93 -9.47
CA CYS A 358 -4.20 15.98 -10.54
C CYS A 358 -3.41 14.68 -10.69
N SER A 359 -3.44 13.80 -9.69
CA SER A 359 -2.80 12.49 -9.75
C SER A 359 -3.85 11.43 -10.07
N THR A 360 -3.67 10.70 -11.17
CA THR A 360 -4.57 9.58 -11.52
C THR A 360 -3.77 8.29 -11.64
N VAL A 361 -4.27 7.22 -11.01
CA VAL A 361 -3.76 5.85 -11.18
C VAL A 361 -4.96 4.93 -11.45
N GLY A 362 -4.88 4.15 -12.52
CA GLY A 362 -5.87 3.12 -12.83
C GLY A 362 -5.68 1.89 -11.95
N HIS A 363 -6.77 1.24 -11.59
CA HIS A 363 -6.80 0.00 -10.81
C HIS A 363 -7.78 -0.99 -11.46
N VAL A 364 -7.37 -2.26 -11.60
CA VAL A 364 -8.23 -3.32 -12.12
C VAL A 364 -9.19 -3.79 -11.02
N TYR A 365 -10.46 -3.36 -11.10
CA TYR A 365 -11.48 -3.76 -10.13
C TYR A 365 -12.00 -5.17 -10.39
N ARG A 366 -11.68 -6.09 -9.48
CA ARG A 366 -12.11 -7.50 -9.52
C ARG A 366 -13.35 -7.72 -8.67
N SER A 367 -14.16 -8.70 -9.03
CA SER A 367 -15.26 -9.18 -8.18
C SER A 367 -14.78 -10.13 -7.09
N ASN A 368 -13.69 -10.86 -7.35
CA ASN A 368 -13.14 -11.89 -6.46
C ASN A 368 -11.61 -11.75 -6.37
N HIS A 369 -11.01 -12.20 -5.27
CA HIS A 369 -9.56 -12.33 -5.16
C HIS A 369 -9.10 -13.62 -5.86
N PRO A 370 -8.09 -13.57 -6.76
CA PRO A 370 -7.59 -14.77 -7.44
C PRO A 370 -6.74 -15.67 -6.53
N TYR A 371 -6.34 -15.17 -5.35
CA TYR A 371 -5.57 -15.91 -4.35
C TYR A 371 -6.45 -16.40 -3.19
N LYS A 372 -6.07 -17.53 -2.61
CA LYS A 372 -6.79 -18.15 -1.47
C LYS A 372 -6.39 -17.50 -0.16
N PHE A 373 -7.33 -17.31 0.76
CA PHE A 373 -7.01 -16.96 2.15
C PHE A 373 -6.46 -18.19 2.90
N PRO A 374 -5.58 -18.02 3.90
CA PRO A 374 -4.99 -19.16 4.62
C PRO A 374 -6.01 -19.99 5.43
N SER A 375 -7.15 -19.39 5.78
CA SER A 375 -8.24 -20.04 6.52
C SER A 375 -9.57 -19.34 6.21
N SER A 376 -10.68 -19.89 6.72
CA SER A 376 -12.03 -19.30 6.64
C SER A 376 -12.31 -18.25 7.72
N LYS A 377 -11.27 -17.78 8.43
CA LYS A 377 -11.39 -16.73 9.44
C LYS A 377 -11.84 -15.42 8.79
N ASP A 378 -12.73 -14.68 9.44
CA ASP A 378 -13.06 -13.30 9.05
C ASP A 378 -11.91 -12.37 9.45
N PHE A 379 -10.84 -12.37 8.65
CA PHE A 379 -9.67 -11.51 8.86
C PHE A 379 -10.07 -10.03 8.86
N HIS A 380 -10.91 -9.62 7.91
CA HIS A 380 -11.38 -8.24 7.81
C HIS A 380 -12.09 -7.81 9.10
N GLY A 381 -13.11 -8.56 9.53
CA GLY A 381 -13.87 -8.24 10.74
C GLY A 381 -13.00 -8.23 12.00
N ILE A 382 -12.12 -9.21 12.17
CA ILE A 382 -11.25 -9.31 13.36
C ILE A 382 -10.22 -8.18 13.39
N ASN A 383 -9.65 -7.81 12.25
CA ASN A 383 -8.77 -6.65 12.16
C ASN A 383 -9.56 -5.36 12.47
N THR A 384 -10.75 -5.20 11.90
CA THR A 384 -11.60 -4.03 12.16
C THR A 384 -11.98 -3.91 13.64
N VAL A 385 -12.26 -5.00 14.35
CA VAL A 385 -12.48 -4.97 15.82
C VAL A 385 -11.29 -4.37 16.55
N ARG A 386 -10.05 -4.68 16.14
CA ARG A 386 -8.85 -4.09 16.77
C ARG A 386 -8.80 -2.58 16.59
N MET A 387 -9.11 -2.10 15.39
CA MET A 387 -9.23 -0.66 15.14
C MET A 387 -10.33 -0.04 16.00
N VAL A 388 -11.52 -0.64 15.99
CA VAL A 388 -12.72 -0.16 16.70
C VAL A 388 -12.42 0.04 18.19
N GLU A 389 -11.76 -0.94 18.82
CA GLU A 389 -11.44 -0.87 20.25
C GLU A 389 -10.40 0.20 20.61
N VAL A 390 -9.54 0.60 19.67
CA VAL A 390 -8.51 1.62 19.91
C VAL A 390 -9.00 3.02 19.53
N TRP A 391 -9.76 3.16 18.45
CA TRP A 391 -9.94 4.45 17.76
C TRP A 391 -11.37 4.97 17.72
N MET A 392 -12.37 4.19 18.15
CA MET A 392 -13.78 4.57 18.01
C MET A 392 -14.49 4.93 19.31
N ASP A 393 -13.82 4.86 20.47
CA ASP A 393 -14.38 5.24 21.78
C ASP A 393 -15.83 4.74 21.97
N GLU A 394 -16.79 5.61 22.31
CA GLU A 394 -18.22 5.28 22.43
C GLU A 394 -18.90 4.90 21.11
N TYR A 395 -18.34 5.29 19.96
CA TYR A 395 -18.91 4.98 18.64
C TYR A 395 -18.72 3.52 18.25
N LYS A 396 -17.91 2.74 18.98
CA LYS A 396 -17.79 1.30 18.77
C LYS A 396 -19.11 0.55 18.90
N GLU A 397 -20.05 1.07 19.70
CA GLU A 397 -21.39 0.49 19.84
C GLU A 397 -22.14 0.45 18.51
N LEU A 398 -21.95 1.46 17.64
CA LEU A 398 -22.54 1.47 16.30
C LEU A 398 -21.96 0.39 15.39
N PHE A 399 -20.67 0.08 15.54
CA PHE A 399 -20.04 -1.05 14.84
C PHE A 399 -20.60 -2.39 15.32
N TYR A 400 -20.70 -2.60 16.63
CA TYR A 400 -21.25 -3.85 17.17
C TYR A 400 -22.74 -4.02 16.88
N LEU A 401 -23.50 -2.93 16.76
CA LEU A 401 -24.89 -2.99 16.27
C LEU A 401 -24.97 -3.48 14.83
N ALA A 402 -24.03 -3.07 13.96
CA ALA A 402 -23.97 -3.49 12.57
C ALA A 402 -23.35 -4.90 12.38
N ARG A 403 -22.42 -5.30 13.26
CA ARG A 403 -21.67 -6.56 13.24
C ARG A 403 -21.84 -7.33 14.55
N GLN A 404 -23.07 -7.73 14.85
CA GLN A 404 -23.41 -8.50 16.05
C GLN A 404 -22.68 -9.85 16.12
N ASP A 405 -22.29 -10.41 14.99
CA ASP A 405 -21.48 -11.64 14.89
C ASP A 405 -20.07 -11.47 15.47
N LEU A 406 -19.54 -10.24 15.46
CA LEU A 406 -18.27 -9.87 16.06
C LEU A 406 -18.43 -9.36 17.50
N GLN A 407 -19.68 -9.18 17.95
CA GLN A 407 -20.03 -8.86 19.31
C GLN A 407 -20.00 -10.14 20.17
N VAL A 408 -18.84 -10.76 20.31
CA VAL A 408 -18.68 -11.96 21.14
C VAL A 408 -17.72 -11.68 22.30
N CYS A 409 -18.33 -11.31 23.43
CA CYS A 409 -17.93 -11.53 24.83
C CYS A 409 -16.49 -11.20 25.27
N PHE A 410 -16.14 -9.91 25.40
CA PHE A 410 -15.19 -9.48 26.44
C PHE A 410 -15.75 -9.64 27.88
N CYS A 411 -17.03 -10.02 28.05
CA CYS A 411 -17.62 -10.33 29.35
C CYS A 411 -17.03 -11.59 30.02
N HIS A 412 -16.37 -12.50 29.29
CA HIS A 412 -15.70 -13.67 29.90
C HIS A 412 -14.23 -13.43 30.27
N PHE A 413 -13.62 -12.34 29.80
CA PHE A 413 -12.25 -11.96 30.20
C PHE A 413 -12.22 -11.03 31.42
N CYS A 414 -13.31 -10.32 31.71
CA CYS A 414 -13.43 -9.48 32.92
C CYS A 414 -13.76 -10.26 34.21
N SER A 415 -14.01 -11.57 34.14
CA SER A 415 -14.31 -12.41 35.32
C SER A 415 -13.12 -13.25 35.82
N SER A 416 -11.92 -13.08 35.25
CA SER A 416 -10.69 -13.61 35.85
C SER A 416 -10.11 -12.60 36.86
N PRO A 417 -9.91 -12.97 38.14
CA PRO A 417 -9.37 -12.06 39.17
C PRO A 417 -7.93 -11.60 38.93
N TYR A 418 -7.28 -12.01 37.84
CA TYR A 418 -5.86 -11.80 37.57
C TYR A 418 -5.54 -10.68 36.56
N PHE A 419 -6.55 -9.99 36.01
CA PHE A 419 -6.36 -8.92 35.01
C PHE A 419 -6.62 -7.49 35.55
N SER A 420 -6.44 -7.26 36.86
CA SER A 420 -6.78 -5.97 37.48
C SER A 420 -5.60 -5.02 37.75
N THR A 421 -4.35 -5.38 37.41
CA THR A 421 -3.19 -4.55 37.82
C THR A 421 -2.25 -4.09 36.71
N LEU A 422 -2.16 -4.79 35.55
CA LEU A 422 -1.25 -4.37 34.47
C LEU A 422 -1.87 -3.42 33.43
N SER A 423 -3.16 -3.54 33.09
CA SER A 423 -3.79 -2.66 32.09
C SER A 423 -3.98 -1.22 32.58
N TRP A 424 -4.16 -1.00 33.88
CA TRP A 424 -4.27 0.34 34.44
C TRP A 424 -2.96 1.12 34.37
N VAL A 425 -1.81 0.45 34.48
CA VAL A 425 -0.50 1.10 34.41
C VAL A 425 -0.18 1.54 32.97
N VAL A 426 -0.55 0.75 31.96
CA VAL A 426 -0.36 1.13 30.55
C VAL A 426 -1.31 2.26 30.14
N TYR A 427 -2.57 2.24 30.59
CA TYR A 427 -3.54 3.29 30.29
C TYR A 427 -3.17 4.64 30.94
N LEU A 428 -2.61 4.63 32.16
CA LEU A 428 -2.12 5.86 32.80
C LEU A 428 -0.80 6.37 32.20
N THR A 429 0.09 5.50 31.72
CA THR A 429 1.36 5.95 31.14
C THR A 429 1.16 6.69 29.81
N ILE A 430 0.13 6.33 29.04
CA ILE A 430 -0.22 7.00 27.78
C ILE A 430 -0.90 8.37 28.03
N ARG A 431 -1.68 8.52 29.11
CA ARG A 431 -2.31 9.81 29.46
C ARG A 431 -1.41 10.81 30.18
N VAL A 432 -0.30 10.38 30.76
CA VAL A 432 0.64 11.27 31.48
C VAL A 432 1.75 11.79 30.56
N LEU A 433 1.88 11.27 29.34
CA LEU A 433 2.87 11.69 28.34
C LEU A 433 2.27 12.39 27.10
N ALA A 434 1.00 12.83 27.17
CA ALA A 434 0.34 13.67 26.17
C ALA A 434 0.14 15.09 26.68
#